data_AF-A0A448GX63-F1
#
_entry.id   AF-A0A448GX63-F1
#
_cell.length_a   1.000
_cell.length_b   1.000
_cell.length_c   1.000
_cell.angle_alpha   90.00
_cell.angle_beta   90.00
_cell.angle_gamma   90.00
#
_symmetry.space_group_name_H-M   'P 1'
#
loop_
_entity.id
_entity.type
_entity.pdbx_description
1 polymer ?
#
loop_
_entity_poly.entity_id
_entity_poly.type
_entity_poly.pdbx_seq_one_letter_code
_entity_poly.pdbx_strand_id
1 'polypeptide(L)'
;MGFLGYLLMGSVVYVVAFMINIKLLRQKRQTGKIDSMTHPVMIAYLLGCFVVMLGVSMLLGRFVLNHQGFDWAFIGVNSLVATVIFYFGLNPDTSQMDLPD
;
A
#
# COMPACT_ATOMS: atom_id res chain seq x y z
N MET A 1 16.19 13.39 1.41
CA MET A 1 15.19 13.16 0.34
C MET A 1 14.23 14.33 0.30
N GLY A 2 14.02 14.98 -0.85
CA GLY A 2 13.01 16.05 -0.99
C GLY A 2 11.60 15.48 -1.20
N PHE A 3 10.58 16.35 -1.17
CA PHE A 3 9.16 16.01 -1.38
C PHE A 3 8.92 15.11 -2.61
N LEU A 4 9.61 15.39 -3.72
CA LEU A 4 9.49 14.64 -4.97
C LEU A 4 9.83 13.14 -4.82
N GLY A 5 10.80 12.80 -3.96
CA GLY A 5 11.21 11.42 -3.71
C GLY A 5 10.13 10.63 -2.97
N TYR A 6 9.46 11.26 -1.99
CA TYR A 6 8.33 10.65 -1.30
C TYR A 6 7.12 10.49 -2.23
N LEU A 7 6.87 11.48 -3.09
CA LEU A 7 5.78 11.41 -4.05
C LEU A 7 5.99 10.26 -5.04
N LEU A 8 7.18 10.14 -5.62
CA LEU A 8 7.54 9.02 -6.50
C LEU A 8 7.39 7.67 -5.80
N MET A 9 7.86 7.56 -4.56
CA MET A 9 7.74 6.33 -3.78
C MET A 9 6.28 5.94 -3.54
N GLY A 10 5.45 6.91 -3.15
CA GLY A 10 4.01 6.72 -3.00
C GLY A 10 3.34 6.28 -4.30
N SER A 11 3.68 6.92 -5.43
CA SER A 11 3.16 6.53 -6.75
C SER A 11 3.56 5.10 -7.13
N VAL A 12 4.80 4.68 -6.87
CA VAL A 12 5.25 3.30 -7.13
C VAL A 12 4.46 2.31 -6.30
N VAL A 13 4.30 2.56 -5.00
CA VAL A 13 3.52 1.70 -4.09
C VAL A 13 2.06 1.58 -4.54
N TYR A 14 1.46 2.69 -4.99
CA TYR A 14 0.11 2.69 -5.54
C TYR A 14 0.00 1.83 -6.81
N VAL A 15 0.92 1.98 -7.76
CA VAL A 15 0.90 1.23 -9.02
C VAL A 15 1.10 -0.28 -8.78
N VAL A 16 1.98 -0.66 -7.85
CA VAL A 16 2.18 -2.07 -7.46
C VAL A 16 0.88 -2.65 -6.89
N ALA A 17 0.22 -1.92 -6.00
CA ALA A 17 -1.07 -2.32 -5.44
C ALA A 17 -2.16 -2.43 -6.51
N PHE A 18 -2.22 -1.47 -7.43
CA PHE A 18 -3.15 -1.45 -8.56
C PHE A 18 -2.98 -2.65 -9.47
N MET A 19 -1.74 -3.05 -9.74
CA MET A 19 -1.43 -4.25 -10.51
C MET A 19 -1.89 -5.54 -9.81
N ILE A 20 -1.71 -5.62 -8.48
CA ILE A 20 -2.21 -6.74 -7.67
C ILE A 20 -3.74 -6.76 -7.69
N ASN A 21 -4.39 -5.58 -7.63
CA ASN A 21 -5.83 -5.46 -7.78
C ASN A 21 -6.30 -6.06 -9.11
N ILE A 22 -5.79 -5.55 -10.24
CA ILE A 22 -6.24 -5.98 -11.57
C ILE A 22 -5.97 -7.47 -11.80
N LYS A 23 -4.78 -7.96 -11.47
CA LYS A 23 -4.36 -9.32 -11.84
C LYS A 23 -4.86 -10.41 -10.89
N LEU A 24 -4.93 -10.15 -9.59
CA LEU A 24 -5.32 -11.17 -8.61
C LEU A 24 -6.69 -10.92 -7.99
N LEU A 25 -6.92 -9.72 -7.46
CA LEU A 25 -8.10 -9.46 -6.65
C LEU A 25 -9.37 -9.31 -7.49
N ARG A 26 -9.30 -8.61 -8.64
CA ARG A 26 -10.43 -8.42 -9.55
C ARG A 26 -10.91 -9.76 -10.11
N GLN A 27 -10.01 -10.65 -10.51
CA GLN A 27 -10.37 -11.98 -10.98
C GLN A 27 -10.99 -12.83 -9.86
N LYS A 28 -10.47 -12.75 -8.62
CA LYS A 28 -11.02 -13.47 -7.46
C LYS A 28 -12.37 -12.91 -6.97
N ARG A 29 -12.58 -11.59 -7.04
CA ARG A 29 -13.85 -10.90 -6.76
C ARG A 29 -14.93 -11.31 -7.77
N GLN A 30 -14.59 -11.36 -9.06
CA GLN A 30 -15.52 -11.80 -10.11
C GLN A 30 -15.92 -13.29 -9.98
N THR A 31 -15.09 -14.12 -9.35
CA THR A 31 -15.41 -15.52 -9.05
C THR A 31 -16.13 -15.73 -7.70
N GLY A 32 -16.53 -14.67 -6.99
CA GLY A 32 -17.22 -14.76 -5.68
C GLY A 32 -16.36 -15.37 -4.55
N LYS A 33 -15.02 -15.34 -4.69
CA LYS A 33 -14.09 -15.90 -3.69
C LYS A 33 -13.61 -14.87 -2.68
N ILE A 34 -13.82 -13.59 -2.94
CA ILE A 34 -13.42 -12.47 -2.09
C ILE A 34 -14.57 -11.47 -2.12
N ASP A 35 -15.51 -11.61 -1.20
CA ASP A 35 -16.77 -10.84 -1.19
C ASP A 35 -16.70 -9.57 -0.36
N SER A 36 -15.65 -9.38 0.46
CA SER A 36 -15.57 -8.26 1.39
C SER A 36 -14.14 -7.78 1.65
N MET A 37 -14.00 -6.49 1.95
CA MET A 37 -12.73 -5.83 2.30
C MET A 37 -12.07 -6.39 3.57
N THR A 38 -12.84 -7.08 4.42
CA THR A 38 -12.36 -7.80 5.61
C THR A 38 -11.88 -9.22 5.33
N HIS A 39 -11.80 -9.65 4.05
CA HIS A 39 -11.26 -10.97 3.75
C HIS A 39 -9.82 -11.10 4.28
N PRO A 40 -9.47 -12.24 4.92
CA PRO A 40 -8.14 -12.47 5.49
C PRO A 40 -7.03 -12.34 4.44
N VAL A 41 -7.35 -12.58 3.17
CA VAL A 41 -6.44 -12.40 2.03
C VAL A 41 -6.04 -10.92 1.85
N MET A 42 -6.99 -9.99 1.97
CA MET A 42 -6.72 -8.55 1.80
C MET A 42 -5.93 -8.00 3.00
N ILE A 43 -6.26 -8.47 4.21
CA ILE A 43 -5.49 -8.16 5.43
C ILE A 43 -4.06 -8.70 5.31
N ALA A 44 -3.86 -9.92 4.79
CA ALA A 44 -2.53 -10.48 4.58
C ALA A 44 -1.68 -9.66 3.59
N TYR A 45 -2.28 -9.15 2.51
CA TYR A 45 -1.57 -8.26 1.58
C TYR A 45 -1.22 -6.91 2.20
N LEU A 46 -2.13 -6.31 2.98
CA LEU A 46 -1.87 -5.06 3.70
C LEU A 46 -0.76 -5.23 4.74
N LEU A 47 -0.82 -6.29 5.53
CA LEU A 47 0.16 -6.60 6.57
C LEU A 47 1.52 -6.94 5.95
N GLY A 48 1.53 -7.70 4.85
CA GLY A 48 2.74 -7.95 4.06
C GLY A 48 3.36 -6.66 3.50
N CYS A 49 2.54 -5.76 2.95
CA CYS A 49 3.01 -4.47 2.48
C CYS A 49 3.59 -3.61 3.61
N PHE A 50 2.94 -3.60 4.78
CA PHE A 50 3.43 -2.86 5.95
C PHE A 50 4.81 -3.37 6.39
N VAL A 51 5.01 -4.69 6.47
CA VAL A 51 6.31 -5.28 6.84
C VAL A 51 7.40 -4.95 5.82
N VAL A 52 7.10 -5.04 4.52
CA VAL A 52 8.04 -4.65 3.47
C VAL A 52 8.40 -3.16 3.60
N MET A 53 7.40 -2.31 3.82
CA MET A 53 7.61 -0.87 3.97
C MET A 53 8.37 -0.49 5.25
N LEU A 54 8.27 -1.25 6.33
CA LEU A 54 9.14 -1.08 7.50
C LEU A 54 10.62 -1.28 7.13
N GLY A 55 10.92 -2.35 6.38
CA GLY A 55 12.27 -2.63 5.90
C GLY A 55 12.79 -1.53 4.96
N VAL A 56 11.97 -1.10 4.00
CA VAL A 56 12.36 -0.03 3.07
C VAL A 56 12.53 1.31 3.80
N SER A 57 11.65 1.65 4.74
CA SER A 57 11.76 2.89 5.52
C SER A 57 12.99 2.89 6.43
N MET A 58 13.35 1.74 7.00
CA MET A 58 14.60 1.57 7.76
C MET A 58 15.83 1.79 6.87
N LEU A 59 15.84 1.21 5.66
CA LEU A 59 16.92 1.41 4.69
C LEU A 59 17.00 2.88 4.23
N LEU A 60 15.86 3.53 3.96
CA LEU A 60 15.84 4.94 3.59
C LEU A 60 16.30 5.86 4.73
N GLY A 61 15.87 5.59 5.96
CA GLY A 61 16.30 6.34 7.15
C GLY A 61 17.82 6.29 7.33
N ARG A 62 18.41 5.11 7.14
CA ARG A 62 19.86 4.88 7.31
C ARG A 62 20.70 5.37 6.13
N PHE A 63 20.32 5.03 4.90
CA PHE A 63 21.16 5.27 3.71
C PHE A 63 20.88 6.59 3.00
N VAL A 64 19.65 7.11 3.07
CA VAL A 64 19.24 8.28 2.29
C VAL A 64 19.11 9.54 3.15
N LEU A 65 18.67 9.38 4.39
CA LEU A 65 18.47 10.51 5.31
C LEU A 65 19.64 10.69 6.29
N ASN A 66 20.57 9.73 6.35
CA ASN A 66 21.74 9.75 7.22
C ASN A 66 21.42 10.15 8.67
N HIS A 67 20.24 9.73 9.17
CA HIS A 67 19.85 9.99 10.54
C HIS A 67 20.87 9.32 11.47
N GLN A 68 21.35 10.05 12.48
CA GLN A 68 22.21 9.52 13.54
C GLN A 68 21.36 8.67 14.52
N GLY A 69 20.75 7.59 14.02
CA GLY A 69 19.92 6.70 14.83
C GLY A 69 18.78 6.05 14.06
N PHE A 70 18.09 5.13 14.75
CA PHE A 70 16.86 4.52 14.28
C PHE A 70 15.69 5.47 14.58
N ASP A 71 15.26 6.24 13.58
CA ASP A 71 14.07 7.09 13.72
C ASP A 71 12.80 6.23 13.57
N TRP A 72 12.35 5.69 14.71
CA TRP A 72 11.15 4.88 14.80
C TRP A 72 9.88 5.64 14.40
N ALA A 73 9.84 6.96 14.63
CA ALA A 73 8.71 7.79 14.24
C ALA A 73 8.63 7.91 12.73
N PHE A 74 9.76 8.19 12.07
CA PHE A 74 9.84 8.21 10.61
C PHE A 74 9.45 6.87 10.00
N ILE A 75 10.02 5.77 10.51
CA ILE A 75 9.75 4.43 10.00
C ILE A 75 8.28 4.06 10.15
N GLY A 76 7.69 4.33 11.31
CA GLY A 76 6.28 4.05 11.59
C GLY A 76 5.33 4.86 10.69
N VAL A 77 5.51 6.19 10.65
CA VAL A 77 4.64 7.09 9.88
C VAL A 77 4.77 6.82 8.38
N ASN A 78 5.99 6.68 7.85
CA ASN A 78 6.20 6.43 6.43
C ASN A 78 5.62 5.08 5.99
N SER A 79 5.74 4.05 6.83
CA SER A 79 5.15 2.74 6.55
C SER A 79 3.63 2.79 6.59
N LEU A 80 3.04 3.51 7.55
CA LEU A 80 1.59 3.66 7.65
C LEU A 80 1.02 4.42 6.45
N VAL A 81 1.65 5.54 6.05
CA VAL A 81 1.27 6.31 4.86
C VAL A 81 1.35 5.43 3.60
N ALA A 82 2.43 4.67 3.45
CA ALA A 82 2.58 3.77 2.31
C ALA A 82 1.53 2.64 2.30
N THR A 83 1.18 2.08 3.47
CA THR A 83 0.11 1.09 3.58
C THR A 83 -1.26 1.67 3.24
N VAL A 84 -1.54 2.93 3.59
CA VAL A 84 -2.77 3.62 3.17
C VAL A 84 -2.79 3.79 1.64
N ILE A 85 -1.68 4.25 1.04
CA ILE A 85 -1.58 4.38 -0.42
C ILE A 85 -1.74 3.01 -1.11
N PHE A 86 -1.13 1.97 -0.54
CA PHE A 86 -1.26 0.60 -1.01
C PHE A 86 -2.71 0.10 -0.89
N TYR A 87 -3.41 0.42 0.19
CA TYR A 87 -4.83 0.11 0.35
C TYR A 87 -5.68 0.74 -0.76
N PHE A 88 -5.46 2.03 -1.06
CA PHE A 88 -6.15 2.69 -2.17
C PHE A 88 -5.84 2.07 -3.53
N GLY A 89 -4.59 1.67 -3.78
CA GLY A 89 -4.25 0.98 -5.02
C GLY A 89 -4.77 -0.47 -5.07
N LEU A 90 -4.92 -1.15 -3.94
CA LEU A 90 -5.58 -2.45 -3.86
C LEU A 90 -7.10 -2.36 -4.06
N ASN A 91 -7.68 -1.18 -3.89
CA ASN A 91 -9.10 -0.92 -4.08
C ASN A 91 -9.36 0.39 -4.85
N PRO A 92 -8.88 0.49 -6.09
CA PRO A 92 -9.11 1.64 -6.93
C PRO A 92 -10.57 1.53 -7.42
N ASP A 93 -11.44 2.39 -6.90
CA ASP A 93 -12.89 2.36 -7.14
C ASP A 93 -13.63 1.09 -6.71
N THR A 94 -14.14 1.13 -5.48
CA THR A 94 -15.48 0.57 -5.16
C THR A 94 -16.55 1.66 -5.23
N SER A 95 -16.33 2.70 -6.03
CA SER A 95 -17.42 3.57 -6.50
C SER A 95 -18.21 2.84 -7.59
N GLN A 96 -18.70 1.63 -7.28
CA GLN A 96 -19.98 1.24 -7.86
C GLN A 96 -20.98 2.21 -7.25
N MET A 97 -21.11 3.39 -7.88
CA MET A 97 -22.33 4.16 -7.74
C MET A 97 -23.42 3.18 -8.14
N ASP A 98 -24.25 2.79 -7.18
CA ASP A 98 -25.57 2.22 -7.44
C ASP A 98 -26.30 3.28 -8.28
N LEU A 99 -26.06 3.25 -9.58
CA LEU A 99 -26.80 4.04 -10.54
C LEU A 99 -28.13 3.29 -10.70
N PRO A 100 -29.25 3.87 -10.24
CA PRO A 100 -30.55 3.29 -10.53
C PRO A 100 -30.73 3.24 -12.06
N ASP A 101 -31.26 2.13 -12.56
CA ASP A 101 -31.59 1.89 -13.98
C ASP A 101 -32.43 3.03 -14.59
#